data_AF-A0A349ZQV8-F1
#
_entry.id   AF-A0A349ZQV8-F1
#
_cell.length_a   1.000
_cell.length_b   1.000
_cell.length_c   1.000
_cell.angle_alpha   90.00
_cell.angle_beta   90.00
_cell.angle_gamma   90.00
#
_symmetry.space_group_name_H-M   'P 1'
#
loop_
_entity.id
_entity.type
_entity.pdbx_description
1 polymer ?
#
loop_
_entity_poly.entity_id
_entity_poly.type
_entity_poly.pdbx_seq_one_letter_code
_entity_poly.pdbx_strand_id
1 'polypeptide(L)'
;MTSKSSFSEHVSLGTLMKENLKRRLWTIALSALGCIFAMPVYAALMSNIWMEGMTGGWATTAEEIRISYFCQIMSLGNVPLMLLICGLALINGIQGMMYLHSRMQLDVYGALPVRRTKLFNACYFNGILIFAVPYILMYWLTV
;
A
#
# COMPACT_ATOMS: atom_id res chain seq x y z
N MET A 1 36.43 8.21 -19.61
CA MET A 1 34.98 8.15 -19.29
C MET A 1 34.73 7.31 -18.01
N THR A 2 35.46 7.53 -16.91
CA THR A 2 35.43 6.66 -15.69
C THR A 2 34.90 7.35 -14.44
N SER A 3 34.65 8.67 -14.46
CA SER A 3 34.28 9.44 -13.27
C SER A 3 32.83 9.20 -12.81
N LYS A 4 31.86 9.04 -13.73
CA LYS A 4 30.44 8.86 -13.38
C LYS A 4 30.12 7.53 -12.70
N SER A 5 30.88 6.46 -12.98
CA SER A 5 30.65 5.14 -12.38
C SER A 5 31.09 5.07 -10.91
N SER A 6 32.15 5.80 -10.54
CA SER A 6 32.68 5.84 -9.17
C SER A 6 31.72 6.56 -8.21
N PHE A 7 31.11 7.68 -8.63
CA PHE A 7 30.14 8.39 -7.78
C PHE A 7 28.82 7.62 -7.61
N SER A 8 28.37 6.91 -8.65
CA SER A 8 27.19 6.03 -8.62
C SER A 8 27.31 4.86 -7.62
N GLU A 9 28.52 4.53 -7.17
CA GLU A 9 28.80 3.43 -6.25
C GLU A 9 28.60 3.86 -4.79
N HIS A 10 28.92 5.12 -4.48
CA HIS A 10 28.68 5.72 -3.16
C HIS A 10 27.20 5.97 -2.86
N VAL A 11 26.36 6.12 -3.89
CA VAL A 11 24.91 6.28 -3.72
C VAL A 11 24.25 4.91 -3.52
N SER A 12 24.00 4.58 -2.25
CA SER A 12 23.27 3.39 -1.82
C SER A 12 21.79 3.41 -2.26
N LEU A 13 21.26 2.22 -2.58
CA LEU A 13 19.84 2.02 -2.89
C LEU A 13 18.92 2.52 -1.77
N GLY A 14 19.33 2.34 -0.50
CA GLY A 14 18.54 2.76 0.66
C GLY A 14 18.34 4.28 0.74
N THR A 15 19.37 5.05 0.37
CA THR A 15 19.28 6.51 0.35
C THR A 15 18.31 7.00 -0.73
N LEU A 16 18.35 6.38 -1.91
CA LEU A 16 17.41 6.64 -3.02
C LEU A 16 15.97 6.26 -2.64
N MET A 17 15.78 5.12 -1.97
CA MET A 17 14.46 4.71 -1.47
C MET A 17 13.91 5.71 -0.46
N LYS A 18 14.73 6.15 0.51
CA LYS A 18 14.33 7.14 1.52
C LYS A 18 13.95 8.48 0.91
N GLU A 19 14.68 8.93 -0.10
CA GLU A 19 14.36 10.18 -0.80
C GLU A 19 13.07 10.08 -1.60
N ASN A 20 12.84 8.95 -2.27
CA ASN A 20 11.57 8.68 -2.95
C ASN A 20 10.40 8.59 -1.97
N LEU A 21 10.58 7.97 -0.81
CA LEU A 21 9.57 7.89 0.26
C LEU A 21 9.16 9.28 0.75
N LYS A 22 10.11 10.20 0.94
CA LYS A 22 9.81 11.59 1.34
C LYS A 22 8.98 12.35 0.31
N ARG A 23 9.22 12.15 -1.00
CA ARG A 23 8.40 12.79 -2.06
C ARG A 23 7.02 12.14 -2.20
N ARG A 24 6.88 10.87 -1.79
CA ARG A 24 5.65 10.07 -1.88
C ARG A 24 4.85 9.97 -0.58
N LEU A 25 5.06 10.89 0.36
CA LEU A 25 4.33 10.90 1.63
C LEU A 25 2.81 10.91 1.43
N TRP A 26 2.31 11.57 0.39
CA TRP A 26 0.87 11.61 0.11
C TRP A 26 0.28 10.24 -0.30
N THR A 27 1.00 9.42 -1.08
CA THR A 27 0.52 8.06 -1.40
C THR A 27 0.61 7.11 -0.23
N ILE A 28 1.57 7.32 0.67
CA ILE A 28 1.61 6.61 1.96
C ILE A 28 0.35 6.95 2.77
N ALA A 29 0.03 8.24 2.91
CA ALA A 29 -1.18 8.67 3.61
C ALA A 29 -2.45 8.10 2.96
N LEU A 30 -2.54 8.10 1.63
CA LEU A 30 -3.69 7.55 0.89
C LEU A 30 -3.82 6.03 1.09
N SER A 31 -2.70 5.29 1.06
CA SER A 31 -2.69 3.84 1.30
C SER A 31 -3.06 3.47 2.74
N ALA A 32 -2.59 4.25 3.71
CA ALA A 32 -2.91 4.06 5.12
C ALA A 32 -4.38 4.35 5.38
N LEU A 33 -4.90 5.45 4.83
CA LEU A 33 -6.32 5.79 4.90
C LEU A 33 -7.17 4.70 4.24
N GLY A 34 -6.74 4.19 3.09
CA GLY A 34 -7.38 3.07 2.42
C GLY A 34 -7.48 1.81 3.27
N CYS A 35 -6.39 1.43 3.95
CA CYS A 35 -6.40 0.28 4.86
C CYS A 35 -7.29 0.51 6.09
N ILE A 36 -7.33 1.72 6.64
CA ILE A 36 -8.23 2.09 7.74
C ILE A 36 -9.69 1.98 7.31
N PHE A 37 -10.04 2.43 6.11
CA PHE A 37 -11.42 2.29 5.62
C PHE A 37 -11.78 0.84 5.30
N ALA A 38 -10.84 0.06 4.76
CA ALA A 38 -11.09 -1.32 4.38
C ALA A 38 -11.29 -2.25 5.59
N MET A 39 -10.49 -2.13 6.65
CA MET A 39 -10.51 -3.08 7.78
C MET A 39 -11.38 -2.57 8.95
N PRO A 40 -10.93 -1.60 9.78
CA PRO A 40 -11.67 -1.23 10.99
C PRO A 40 -13.00 -0.52 10.72
N VAL A 41 -13.11 0.31 9.68
CA VAL A 41 -14.38 0.99 9.36
C VAL A 41 -15.43 0.00 8.85
N TYR A 42 -15.02 -0.95 8.00
CA TYR A 42 -15.92 -2.00 7.54
C TYR A 42 -16.37 -2.88 8.71
N ALA A 43 -15.44 -3.30 9.59
CA ALA A 43 -15.76 -4.07 10.78
C ALA A 43 -16.77 -3.32 11.70
N ALA A 44 -16.60 -2.01 11.89
CA ALA A 44 -17.51 -1.19 12.66
C ALA A 44 -18.91 -1.08 12.03
N LEU A 45 -19.01 -0.89 10.70
CA LEU A 45 -20.31 -0.85 10.01
C LEU A 45 -21.05 -2.17 10.13
N MET A 46 -20.32 -3.26 9.99
CA MET A 46 -20.88 -4.59 10.03
C MET A 46 -21.35 -4.96 11.45
N SER A 47 -20.72 -4.45 12.51
CA SER A 47 -20.96 -4.78 13.94
C SER A 47 -22.42 -4.97 14.37
N ASN A 48 -23.36 -4.16 13.87
CA ASN A 48 -24.78 -4.27 14.20
C ASN A 48 -25.41 -5.60 13.78
N ILE A 49 -25.05 -6.12 12.60
CA ILE A 49 -25.56 -7.39 12.06
C ILE A 49 -25.10 -8.58 12.92
N TRP A 50 -23.95 -8.45 13.57
CA TRP A 50 -23.36 -9.52 14.40
C TRP A 50 -23.93 -9.52 15.80
N MET A 51 -24.22 -8.34 16.34
CA MET A 51 -24.94 -8.21 17.61
C MET A 51 -26.35 -8.82 17.48
N GLU A 52 -26.97 -8.69 16.30
CA GLU A 52 -28.23 -9.36 15.96
C GLU A 52 -28.08 -10.88 15.79
N GLY A 53 -26.96 -11.34 15.22
CA GLY A 53 -26.63 -12.77 15.12
C GLY A 53 -26.36 -13.45 16.48
N MET A 54 -25.77 -12.72 17.43
CA MET A 54 -25.56 -13.18 18.81
C MET A 54 -26.88 -13.29 19.60
N THR A 55 -27.80 -12.34 19.43
CA THR A 55 -29.12 -12.37 20.09
C THR A 55 -30.09 -13.36 19.44
N GLY A 56 -29.93 -13.61 18.13
CA GLY A 56 -30.74 -14.57 17.36
C GLY A 56 -30.34 -16.05 17.51
N GLY A 57 -29.27 -16.38 18.25
CA GLY A 57 -28.90 -17.75 18.60
C GLY A 57 -28.09 -18.54 17.56
N TRP A 58 -27.59 -17.90 16.50
CA TRP A 58 -26.82 -18.56 15.42
C TRP A 58 -25.30 -18.50 15.62
N ALA A 59 -24.82 -17.72 16.59
CA ALA A 59 -23.40 -17.62 16.93
C ALA A 59 -23.24 -17.56 18.46
N THR A 60 -22.65 -18.61 19.05
CA THR A 60 -22.55 -18.77 20.51
C THR A 60 -21.17 -18.43 21.07
N THR A 61 -20.13 -18.37 20.21
CA THR A 61 -18.74 -18.12 20.62
C THR A 61 -18.14 -16.94 19.86
N ALA A 62 -17.44 -16.04 20.57
CA ALA A 62 -16.75 -14.88 19.97
C ALA A 62 -15.74 -15.25 18.86
N GLU A 63 -15.18 -16.46 18.92
CA GLU A 63 -14.27 -17.04 17.91
C GLU A 63 -14.94 -17.28 16.56
N GLU A 64 -16.16 -17.86 16.54
CA GLU A 64 -16.88 -18.17 15.29
C GLU A 64 -17.27 -16.90 14.54
N ILE A 65 -17.54 -15.85 15.30
CA ILE A 65 -17.86 -14.52 14.78
C ILE A 65 -16.59 -13.93 14.16
N ARG A 66 -15.42 -14.00 14.82
CA ARG A 66 -14.10 -13.62 14.23
C ARG A 66 -13.81 -14.33 12.91
N ILE A 67 -14.04 -15.64 12.85
CA ILE A 67 -13.74 -16.44 11.66
C ILE A 67 -14.68 -16.05 10.50
N SER A 68 -15.97 -15.88 10.77
CA SER A 68 -16.94 -15.42 9.77
C SER A 68 -16.70 -13.97 9.34
N TYR A 69 -16.24 -13.07 10.22
CA TYR A 69 -15.76 -11.73 9.84
C TYR A 69 -14.60 -11.82 8.85
N PHE A 70 -13.58 -12.62 9.16
CA PHE A 70 -12.42 -12.81 8.29
C PHE A 70 -12.85 -13.35 6.92
N CYS A 71 -13.71 -14.36 6.91
CA CYS A 71 -14.24 -14.92 5.67
C CYS A 71 -15.07 -13.91 4.88
N GLN A 72 -15.87 -13.05 5.51
CA GLN A 72 -16.65 -12.03 4.79
C GLN A 72 -15.80 -10.87 4.27
N ILE A 73 -14.80 -10.41 5.03
CA ILE A 73 -13.88 -9.34 4.60
C ILE A 73 -12.97 -9.83 3.47
N MET A 74 -12.43 -11.05 3.56
CA MET A 74 -11.66 -11.66 2.46
C MET A 74 -12.54 -12.14 1.30
N SER A 75 -13.85 -12.30 1.51
CA SER A 75 -14.74 -12.73 0.44
C SER A 75 -14.83 -11.64 -0.63
N LEU A 76 -14.68 -12.08 -1.89
CA LEU A 76 -14.86 -11.25 -3.10
C LEU A 76 -16.26 -10.62 -3.20
N GLY A 77 -17.21 -11.00 -2.34
CA GLY A 77 -18.55 -10.41 -2.29
C GLY A 77 -18.59 -8.95 -1.86
N ASN A 78 -17.55 -8.42 -1.20
CA ASN A 78 -17.48 -7.02 -0.79
C ASN A 78 -17.01 -6.09 -1.93
N VAL A 79 -17.90 -5.88 -2.89
CA VAL A 79 -17.71 -4.97 -4.05
C VAL A 79 -17.12 -3.59 -3.69
N PRO A 80 -17.61 -2.85 -2.66
CA PRO A 80 -17.05 -1.53 -2.35
C PRO A 80 -15.60 -1.58 -1.85
N LEU A 81 -15.25 -2.61 -1.08
CA LEU A 81 -13.90 -2.80 -0.55
C LEU A 81 -12.94 -3.22 -1.68
N MET A 82 -13.38 -4.09 -2.58
CA MET A 82 -12.63 -4.49 -3.76
C MET A 82 -12.36 -3.29 -4.69
N LEU A 83 -13.35 -2.44 -4.93
CA LEU A 83 -13.19 -1.22 -5.72
C LEU A 83 -12.19 -0.25 -5.08
N LEU A 84 -12.25 -0.09 -3.76
CA LEU A 84 -11.32 0.78 -3.03
C LEU A 84 -9.87 0.27 -3.11
N ILE A 85 -9.65 -1.02 -2.88
CA ILE A 85 -8.31 -1.63 -2.99
C ILE A 85 -7.79 -1.55 -4.43
N CYS A 86 -8.63 -1.87 -5.42
CA CYS A 86 -8.25 -1.82 -6.83
C CYS A 86 -7.90 -0.38 -7.26
N GLY A 87 -8.70 0.60 -6.85
CA GLY A 87 -8.41 2.02 -7.09
C GLY A 87 -7.09 2.48 -6.49
N LEU A 88 -6.80 2.11 -5.24
CA LEU A 88 -5.53 2.42 -4.58
C LEU A 88 -4.34 1.75 -5.26
N ALA A 89 -4.50 0.49 -5.70
CA ALA A 89 -3.47 -0.24 -6.42
C ALA A 89 -3.13 0.44 -7.76
N LEU A 90 -4.16 0.87 -8.51
CA LEU A 90 -3.98 1.60 -9.76
C LEU A 90 -3.27 2.94 -9.54
N ILE A 91 -3.70 3.72 -8.55
CA ILE A 91 -3.07 5.01 -8.22
C ILE A 91 -1.60 4.82 -7.83
N ASN A 92 -1.28 3.83 -6.98
CA ASN A 92 0.08 3.55 -6.57
C ASN A 92 0.95 3.08 -7.76
N GLY A 93 0.41 2.22 -8.63
CA GLY A 93 1.09 1.77 -9.85
C GLY A 93 1.39 2.91 -10.84
N ILE A 94 0.40 3.76 -11.12
CA ILE A 94 0.54 4.91 -12.02
C ILE A 94 1.55 5.91 -11.44
N GLN A 95 1.44 6.23 -10.15
CA GLN A 95 2.39 7.13 -9.50
C GLN A 95 3.81 6.54 -9.52
N GLY A 96 3.91 5.21 -9.33
CA GLY A 96 5.08 4.35 -9.52
C GLY A 96 5.87 4.68 -10.79
N MET A 97 5.16 4.71 -11.92
CA MET A 97 5.71 4.77 -13.27
C MET A 97 5.63 6.17 -13.92
N MET A 98 5.08 7.16 -13.22
CA MET A 98 4.91 8.53 -13.73
C MET A 98 6.22 9.16 -14.22
N TYR A 99 7.35 8.79 -13.62
CA TYR A 99 8.68 9.30 -13.99
C TYR A 99 9.16 8.83 -15.37
N LEU A 100 8.57 7.77 -15.93
CA LEU A 100 8.88 7.27 -17.26
C LEU A 100 8.16 8.05 -18.36
N HIS A 101 7.01 8.64 -18.04
CA HIS A 101 6.10 9.24 -19.03
C HIS A 101 6.25 10.77 -19.13
N SER A 102 6.78 11.45 -18.11
CA SER A 102 6.96 12.90 -18.13
C SER A 102 8.35 13.30 -18.62
N ARG A 103 8.41 14.08 -19.72
CA ARG A 103 9.68 14.60 -20.28
C ARG A 103 10.45 15.48 -19.28
N MET A 104 9.74 16.29 -18.51
CA MET A 104 10.33 17.16 -17.48
C MET A 104 10.97 16.34 -16.34
N GLN A 105 10.35 15.23 -15.95
CA GLN A 105 10.93 14.34 -14.95
C GLN A 105 12.11 13.57 -15.53
N LEU A 106 12.06 13.23 -16.83
CA LEU A 106 13.12 12.49 -17.51
C LEU A 106 14.45 13.25 -17.57
N ASP A 107 14.41 14.57 -17.74
CA ASP A 107 15.59 15.46 -17.70
C ASP A 107 16.16 15.59 -16.28
N VAL A 108 15.30 15.71 -15.26
CA VAL A 108 15.72 15.73 -13.84
C VAL A 108 16.40 14.40 -13.47
N TYR A 109 15.81 13.26 -13.83
CA TYR A 109 16.40 11.95 -13.60
C TYR A 109 17.59 11.64 -14.52
N GLY A 110 17.70 12.35 -15.65
CA GLY A 110 18.84 12.25 -16.58
C GLY A 110 20.07 13.03 -16.13
N ALA A 111 19.87 14.09 -15.36
CA ALA A 111 20.96 14.84 -14.73
C ALA A 111 21.60 14.08 -13.55
N LEU A 112 20.88 13.16 -12.92
CA LEU A 112 21.38 12.36 -11.80
C LEU A 112 22.44 11.34 -12.27
N PRO A 113 23.61 11.25 -11.61
CA PRO A 113 24.65 10.27 -11.94
C PRO A 113 24.32 8.89 -11.36
N VAL A 114 23.11 8.39 -11.60
CA VAL A 114 22.60 7.11 -11.06
C VAL A 114 22.12 6.23 -12.21
N ARG A 115 22.43 4.92 -12.15
CA ARG A 115 21.93 3.95 -13.14
C ARG A 115 20.40 3.88 -13.12
N ARG A 116 19.77 3.89 -14.29
CA ARG A 116 18.30 3.84 -14.45
C ARG A 116 17.68 2.60 -13.79
N THR A 117 18.38 1.47 -13.78
CA THR A 117 17.97 0.24 -13.08
C THR A 117 17.89 0.40 -11.56
N LYS A 118 18.81 1.16 -10.94
CA LYS A 118 18.76 1.44 -9.49
C LYS A 118 17.54 2.28 -9.12
N LEU A 119 17.20 3.27 -9.96
CA LEU A 119 16.01 4.11 -9.77
C LEU A 119 14.71 3.30 -9.90
N PHE A 120 14.64 2.41 -10.90
CA PHE A 120 13.49 1.51 -11.08
C PHE A 120 13.31 0.60 -9.87
N ASN A 121 14.37 -0.08 -9.41
CA ASN A 121 14.30 -0.98 -8.26
C ASN A 121 13.85 -0.24 -6.99
N ALA A 122 14.41 0.95 -6.73
CA ALA A 122 14.00 1.76 -5.58
C ALA A 122 12.53 2.15 -5.63
N CYS A 123 12.01 2.47 -6.82
CA CYS A 123 10.61 2.82 -7.03
C CYS A 123 9.67 1.61 -6.87
N TYR A 124 10.08 0.45 -7.39
CA TYR A 124 9.34 -0.81 -7.31
C TYR A 124 9.21 -1.31 -5.86
N PHE A 125 10.34 -1.39 -5.14
CA PHE A 125 10.33 -1.80 -3.72
C PHE A 125 9.56 -0.81 -2.85
N ASN A 126 9.66 0.49 -3.10
CA ASN A 126 8.84 1.47 -2.38
C ASN A 126 7.35 1.29 -2.66
N GLY A 127 6.92 1.04 -3.90
CA GLY A 127 5.50 0.81 -4.21
C GLY A 127 4.91 -0.35 -3.41
N ILE A 128 5.67 -1.44 -3.31
CA ILE A 128 5.31 -2.61 -2.48
C ILE A 128 5.31 -2.24 -1.00
N LEU A 129 6.36 -1.58 -0.49
CA LEU A 129 6.46 -1.20 0.93
C LEU A 129 5.31 -0.28 1.35
N ILE A 130 4.95 0.68 0.49
CA ILE A 130 3.88 1.65 0.75
C ILE A 130 2.54 0.95 0.99
N PHE A 131 2.26 -0.17 0.32
CA PHE A 131 1.04 -0.94 0.53
C PHE A 131 1.17 -1.98 1.65
N ALA A 132 2.31 -2.68 1.70
CA ALA A 132 2.54 -3.78 2.64
C ALA A 132 2.61 -3.31 4.09
N VAL A 133 3.27 -2.18 4.36
CA VAL A 133 3.43 -1.63 5.73
C VAL A 133 2.07 -1.32 6.39
N PRO A 134 1.18 -0.50 5.79
CA PRO A 134 -0.11 -0.21 6.41
C PRO A 134 -1.01 -1.45 6.48
N TYR A 135 -0.93 -2.36 5.50
CA TYR A 135 -1.70 -3.60 5.54
C TYR A 135 -1.30 -4.49 6.73
N ILE A 136 0.00 -4.72 6.92
CA ILE A 136 0.52 -5.55 8.03
C ILE A 136 0.19 -4.91 9.38
N LEU A 137 0.31 -3.59 9.51
CA LEU A 137 -0.05 -2.86 10.73
C LEU A 137 -1.53 -3.02 11.08
N MET A 138 -2.42 -2.90 10.08
CA MET A 138 -3.87 -3.04 10.31
C MET A 138 -4.29 -4.48 10.56
N TYR A 139 -3.61 -5.44 9.92
CA TYR A 139 -3.79 -6.87 10.23
C TYR A 139 -3.44 -7.16 11.70
N TRP A 140 -2.27 -6.70 12.17
CA TRP A 140 -1.87 -6.83 13.57
C TRP A 140 -2.81 -6.13 14.55
N LEU A 141 -3.44 -5.02 14.16
CA LEU A 141 -4.43 -4.33 14.99
C LEU A 141 -5.74 -5.12 15.12
N THR A 142 -6.08 -5.92 14.11
CA THR A 142 -7.36 -6.62 14.01
C THR A 142 -7.30 -8.05 14.60
N VAL A 143 -6.12 -8.67 14.61
CA VAL A 143 -5.84 -9.96 15.28
C VAL A 143 -5.81 -9.78 16.79
#